data_AF-A0A226D645-F1
#
_entry.id   AF-A0A226D645-F1
#
_cell.length_a   1.000
_cell.length_b   1.000
_cell.length_c   1.000
_cell.angle_alpha   90.00
_cell.angle_beta   90.00
_cell.angle_gamma   90.00
#
_symmetry.space_group_name_H-M   'P 1'
#
loop_
_entity.id
_entity.type
_entity.pdbx_description
1 polymer ?
#
loop_
_entity_poly.entity_id
_entity_poly.type
_entity_poly.pdbx_seq_one_letter_code
_entity_poly.pdbx_strand_id
1 'polypeptide(L)'
;MTYYVIVNHVMVILYGKDAVNGWNEILKIEGHLVSGMRKESGVNNMFEKAHVSLATCLTFIIKNFWLFRYVIIPSELYMEFDAYYYPLRDMNCTYELNQPALISLNVTRFILLTINAFEICRIMSLIILMFISVLNLMESILSTLMHDSGRCLVSMARINGGTTTHLELQLAMNALAPFQELGTFFLILMGLVVFVVSNFVTVKLYDSMPFPVYSFFLSISVVVTKIVNLTLPLAHGLLDVSTELKRRWGALMVGEGNKLELKCGRRRIKGMKPFCLWAGFGGSKLFRLNKETKVQYFEQVFSATVTILLSTSEGLAG
;
A
#
# COMPACT_ATOMS: atom_id res chain seq x y z
N MET A 1 -8.17 16.14 6.01
CA MET A 1 -7.41 15.50 7.12
C MET A 1 -8.26 14.58 7.99
N THR A 2 -9.38 15.04 8.53
CA THR A 2 -10.34 14.25 9.35
C THR A 2 -10.76 12.93 8.71
N TYR A 3 -10.97 12.93 7.38
CA TYR A 3 -11.32 11.73 6.63
C TYR A 3 -10.34 10.57 6.82
N TYR A 4 -9.04 10.84 6.88
CA TYR A 4 -8.02 9.79 6.97
C TYR A 4 -8.00 9.11 8.34
N VAL A 5 -8.17 9.90 9.41
CA VAL A 5 -8.28 9.39 10.78
C VAL A 5 -9.54 8.53 10.90
N ILE A 6 -10.67 9.01 10.37
CA ILE A 6 -11.94 8.26 10.39
C ILE A 6 -11.79 6.93 9.65
N VAL A 7 -11.24 6.95 8.44
CA VAL A 7 -11.02 5.74 7.63
C VAL A 7 -10.13 4.73 8.36
N ASN A 8 -9.02 5.18 8.91
CA ASN A 8 -8.10 4.30 9.67
C ASN A 8 -8.76 3.74 10.90
N HIS A 9 -9.47 4.59 11.64
CA HIS A 9 -10.17 4.20 12.84
C HIS A 9 -11.25 3.16 12.53
N VAL A 10 -12.02 3.35 11.46
CA VAL A 10 -13.00 2.37 10.97
C VAL A 10 -12.31 1.08 10.55
N MET A 11 -11.20 1.15 9.81
CA MET A 11 -10.45 -0.03 9.36
C MET A 11 -9.90 -0.85 10.54
N VAL A 12 -9.34 -0.18 11.55
CA VAL A 12 -8.78 -0.81 12.75
C VAL A 12 -9.89 -1.37 13.65
N ILE A 13 -10.99 -0.63 13.84
CA ILE A 13 -12.10 -1.10 14.68
C ILE A 13 -12.81 -2.29 14.05
N LEU A 14 -13.12 -2.24 12.75
CA LEU A 14 -13.91 -3.27 12.09
C LEU A 14 -13.08 -4.51 11.76
N TYR A 15 -11.82 -4.33 11.34
CA TYR A 15 -11.03 -5.43 10.76
C TYR A 15 -9.68 -5.64 11.46
N GLY A 16 -9.31 -4.84 12.47
CA GLY A 16 -7.99 -4.91 13.10
C GLY A 16 -7.72 -6.26 13.78
N LYS A 17 -8.72 -6.84 14.45
CA LYS A 17 -8.56 -8.15 15.12
C LYS A 17 -8.26 -9.27 14.11
N ASP A 18 -9.04 -9.34 13.04
CA ASP A 18 -8.88 -10.37 12.01
C ASP A 18 -7.59 -10.15 11.21
N ALA A 19 -7.22 -8.90 10.97
CA ALA A 19 -5.96 -8.54 10.33
C ALA A 19 -4.74 -9.02 11.15
N VAL A 20 -4.74 -8.78 12.46
CA VAL A 20 -3.65 -9.23 13.35
C VAL A 20 -3.59 -10.76 13.42
N ASN A 21 -4.74 -11.43 13.50
CA ASN A 21 -4.79 -12.89 13.50
C ASN A 21 -4.25 -13.47 12.18
N GLY A 22 -4.74 -12.96 11.04
CA GLY A 22 -4.26 -13.36 9.72
C GLY A 22 -2.76 -13.13 9.57
N TRP A 23 -2.27 -11.96 9.98
CA TRP A 23 -0.84 -11.62 9.98
C TRP A 23 -0.01 -12.61 10.80
N ASN A 24 -0.43 -12.92 12.03
CA ASN A 24 0.29 -13.85 12.90
C ASN A 24 0.35 -15.26 12.33
N GLU A 25 -0.73 -15.74 11.71
CA GLU A 25 -0.71 -17.05 11.03
C GLU A 25 0.22 -17.07 9.82
N ILE A 26 0.27 -15.99 9.04
CA ILE A 26 1.22 -15.87 7.92
C ILE A 26 2.67 -15.93 8.44
N LEU A 27 2.98 -15.20 9.51
CA LEU A 27 4.32 -15.23 10.12
C LEU A 27 4.68 -16.62 10.65
N LYS A 28 3.73 -17.36 11.24
CA LYS A 28 3.96 -18.75 11.65
C LYS A 28 4.29 -19.64 10.45
N ILE A 29 3.53 -19.52 9.36
CA ILE A 29 3.76 -20.27 8.12
C ILE A 29 5.16 -19.99 7.56
N GLU A 30 5.55 -18.71 7.48
CA GLU A 30 6.90 -18.33 7.05
C GLU A 30 7.97 -18.93 7.97
N GLY A 31 7.80 -18.81 9.29
CA GLY A 31 8.74 -19.35 10.28
C GLY A 31 8.94 -20.87 10.14
N HIS A 32 7.87 -21.62 9.88
CA HIS A 32 7.94 -23.06 9.63
C HIS A 32 8.69 -23.39 8.32
N LEU A 33 8.42 -22.64 7.24
CA LEU A 33 9.07 -22.85 5.95
C LEU A 33 10.57 -22.50 6.00
N VAL A 34 10.93 -21.37 6.59
CA VAL A 34 12.32 -20.90 6.72
C VAL A 34 13.13 -21.84 7.62
N SER A 35 12.55 -22.31 8.73
CA SER A 35 13.19 -23.28 9.63
C SER A 35 13.50 -24.62 8.94
N GLY A 36 12.61 -25.07 8.03
CA GLY A 36 12.83 -26.25 7.21
C GLY A 36 13.99 -26.07 6.23
N MET A 37 14.02 -24.94 5.50
CA MET A 37 15.04 -24.70 4.46
C MET A 37 16.46 -24.52 5.00
N ARG A 38 16.62 -23.92 6.19
CA ARG A 38 17.95 -23.68 6.77
C ARG A 38 18.74 -24.97 7.02
N LYS A 39 18.05 -26.11 7.12
CA LYS A 39 18.68 -27.44 7.29
C LYS A 39 19.21 -28.04 5.98
N GLU A 40 18.73 -27.60 4.81
CA GLU A 40 18.97 -28.29 3.54
C GLU A 40 19.90 -27.56 2.53
N SER A 41 20.21 -26.26 2.67
CA SER A 41 20.93 -25.58 1.57
C SER A 41 21.58 -24.24 1.89
N GLY A 42 22.82 -24.03 1.40
CA GLY A 42 23.55 -22.75 1.38
C GLY A 42 23.02 -21.73 0.35
N VAL A 43 21.71 -21.67 0.13
CA VAL A 43 21.04 -20.73 -0.80
C VAL A 43 20.74 -19.42 -0.06
N ASN A 44 21.76 -18.78 0.52
CA ASN A 44 21.57 -17.53 1.27
C ASN A 44 21.63 -16.28 0.39
N ASN A 45 22.37 -16.30 -0.72
CA ASN A 45 22.74 -15.07 -1.42
C ASN A 45 21.58 -14.37 -2.19
N MET A 46 20.56 -15.11 -2.65
CA MET A 46 19.46 -14.51 -3.44
C MET A 46 18.43 -13.80 -2.55
N PHE A 47 18.07 -14.39 -1.42
CA PHE A 47 17.15 -13.79 -0.45
C PHE A 47 17.76 -12.53 0.16
N GLU A 48 19.06 -12.55 0.45
CA GLU A 48 19.77 -11.40 1.02
C GLU A 48 19.66 -10.15 0.14
N LYS A 49 19.80 -10.28 -1.19
CA LYS A 49 19.69 -9.14 -2.11
C LYS A 49 18.28 -8.52 -2.13
N ALA A 50 17.24 -9.35 -2.12
CA ALA A 50 15.85 -8.87 -2.09
C ALA A 50 15.55 -8.12 -0.78
N HIS A 51 15.99 -8.66 0.35
CA HIS A 51 15.85 -8.02 1.66
C HIS A 51 16.58 -6.68 1.75
N VAL A 52 17.80 -6.57 1.20
CA VAL A 52 18.56 -5.30 1.21
C VAL A 52 17.86 -4.21 0.38
N SER A 53 17.37 -4.57 -0.83
CA SER A 53 16.64 -3.63 -1.69
C SER A 53 15.35 -3.14 -1.02
N LEU A 54 14.61 -4.06 -0.39
CA LEU A 54 13.40 -3.74 0.34
C LEU A 54 13.67 -2.83 1.54
N ALA A 55 14.64 -3.19 2.39
CA ALA A 55 15.01 -2.40 3.57
C ALA A 55 15.43 -0.98 3.18
N THR A 56 16.17 -0.84 2.08
CA THR A 56 16.56 0.46 1.53
C THR A 56 15.33 1.27 1.11
N CYS A 57 14.36 0.64 0.43
CA CYS A 57 13.12 1.30 0.03
C CYS A 57 12.25 1.71 1.23
N LEU A 58 12.03 0.82 2.20
CA LEU A 58 11.25 1.12 3.41
C LEU A 58 11.91 2.26 4.21
N THR A 59 13.24 2.24 4.34
CA THR A 59 14.00 3.31 4.99
C THR A 59 13.85 4.62 4.25
N PHE A 60 13.87 4.60 2.91
CA PHE A 60 13.63 5.78 2.09
C PHE A 60 12.23 6.35 2.35
N ILE A 61 11.18 5.52 2.35
CA ILE A 61 9.80 5.95 2.63
C ILE A 61 9.71 6.61 4.01
N ILE A 62 10.26 5.98 5.04
CA ILE A 62 10.25 6.51 6.42
C ILE A 62 10.95 7.87 6.49
N LYS A 63 12.13 7.99 5.87
CA LYS A 63 12.89 9.26 5.83
C LYS A 63 12.11 10.37 5.13
N ASN A 64 11.44 10.08 4.01
CA ASN A 64 10.60 11.06 3.31
C ASN A 64 9.41 11.52 4.16
N PHE A 65 8.68 10.60 4.79
CA PHE A 65 7.57 10.97 5.69
C PHE A 65 8.02 11.70 6.95
N TRP A 66 9.27 11.52 7.39
CA TRP A 66 9.85 12.31 8.46
C TRP A 66 10.18 13.73 8.00
N LEU A 67 10.82 13.88 6.83
CA LEU A 67 11.12 15.19 6.23
C LEU A 67 9.86 16.00 5.91
N PHE A 68 8.81 15.34 5.38
CA PHE A 68 7.57 16.02 5.03
C PHE A 68 6.91 16.75 6.21
N ARG A 69 7.08 16.27 7.44
CA ARG A 69 6.54 16.95 8.63
C ARG A 69 7.07 18.37 8.77
N TYR A 70 8.36 18.57 8.49
CA TYR A 70 9.00 19.88 8.60
C TYR A 70 8.69 20.80 7.43
N VAL A 71 8.25 20.26 6.29
CA VAL A 71 7.93 21.04 5.09
C VAL A 71 6.43 21.39 5.04
N ILE A 72 5.55 20.48 5.46
CA ILE A 72 4.08 20.67 5.45
C ILE A 72 3.69 21.85 6.34
N ILE A 73 4.15 21.88 7.59
CA ILE A 73 3.73 22.87 8.60
C ILE A 73 4.00 24.31 8.13
N PRO A 74 5.23 24.70 7.74
CA PRO A 74 5.47 26.06 7.27
C PRO A 74 4.75 26.37 5.95
N SER A 75 4.57 25.38 5.08
CA SER A 75 3.84 25.57 3.81
C SER A 75 2.36 25.85 4.04
N GLU A 76 1.71 25.12 4.95
CA GLU A 76 0.31 25.33 5.32
C GLU A 76 0.09 26.69 5.98
N LEU A 77 0.99 27.10 6.87
CA LEU A 77 0.91 28.42 7.51
C LEU A 77 1.13 29.56 6.52
N TYR A 78 2.11 29.41 5.62
CA TYR A 78 2.44 30.43 4.64
C TYR A 78 1.33 30.64 3.60
N MET A 79 0.72 29.54 3.15
CA MET A 79 -0.38 29.59 2.17
C MET A 79 -1.74 29.83 2.79
N GLU A 80 -1.84 29.86 4.13
CA GLU A 80 -3.10 29.96 4.86
C GLU A 80 -4.11 28.87 4.44
N PHE A 81 -3.60 27.69 4.05
CA PHE A 81 -4.40 26.55 3.57
C PHE A 81 -4.97 25.68 4.70
N ASP A 82 -4.76 26.05 5.95
CA ASP A 82 -5.34 25.32 7.06
C ASP A 82 -6.81 25.71 7.32
N ALA A 83 -7.57 24.72 7.77
CA ALA A 83 -8.98 24.89 8.10
C ALA A 83 -9.22 25.79 9.33
N TYR A 84 -8.19 26.08 10.14
CA TYR A 84 -8.33 26.88 11.37
C TYR A 84 -8.19 28.39 11.10
N TYR A 85 -7.59 28.76 9.98
CA TYR A 85 -7.42 30.16 9.60
C TYR A 85 -8.77 30.89 9.44
N TYR A 86 -9.71 30.31 8.71
CA TYR A 86 -11.02 30.96 8.46
C TYR A 86 -11.83 31.19 9.74
N PRO A 87 -12.04 30.19 10.63
CA PRO A 87 -12.71 30.43 11.90
C PRO A 87 -11.98 31.45 12.77
N LEU A 88 -10.65 31.43 12.80
CA LEU A 88 -9.87 32.37 13.60
C LEU A 88 -10.02 33.81 13.08
N ARG A 89 -10.01 34.01 11.76
CA ARG A 89 -10.26 35.29 11.11
C ARG A 89 -11.65 35.81 11.44
N ASP A 90 -12.67 34.96 11.32
CA ASP A 90 -14.07 35.35 11.54
C ASP A 90 -14.33 35.67 13.03
N MET A 91 -13.71 34.92 13.97
CA MET A 91 -13.75 35.24 15.40
C MET A 91 -13.07 36.58 15.70
N ASN A 92 -11.91 36.85 15.08
CA ASN A 92 -11.21 38.11 15.26
C ASN A 92 -12.03 39.30 14.76
N CYS A 93 -12.71 39.17 13.61
CA CYS A 93 -13.60 40.19 13.07
C CYS A 93 -14.86 40.41 13.93
N THR A 94 -15.37 39.36 14.58
CA THR A 94 -16.63 39.44 15.36
C THR A 94 -16.42 39.99 16.77
N TYR A 95 -15.32 39.60 17.42
CA TYR A 95 -15.09 39.87 18.85
C TYR A 95 -14.02 40.92 19.13
N GLU A 96 -13.36 41.46 18.09
CA GLU A 96 -12.26 42.43 18.21
C GLU A 96 -11.21 41.97 19.25
N LEU A 97 -10.69 40.75 19.05
CA LEU A 97 -9.84 40.10 20.05
C LEU A 97 -8.58 40.90 20.38
N ASN A 98 -8.25 40.99 21.67
CA ASN A 98 -7.00 41.60 22.13
C ASN A 98 -5.77 40.89 21.55
N GLN A 99 -4.69 41.65 21.29
CA GLN A 99 -3.41 41.13 20.78
C GLN A 99 -2.88 39.87 21.49
N PRO A 100 -2.83 39.77 22.84
CA PRO A 100 -2.38 38.54 23.51
C PRO A 100 -3.30 37.34 23.25
N ALA A 101 -4.61 37.56 23.08
CA ALA A 101 -5.55 36.48 22.75
C ALA A 101 -5.30 35.97 21.33
N LEU A 102 -5.07 36.88 20.36
CA LEU A 102 -4.73 36.53 18.99
C LEU A 102 -3.42 35.74 18.90
N ILE A 103 -2.39 36.14 19.67
CA ILE A 103 -1.12 35.39 19.75
C ILE A 103 -1.37 33.99 20.33
N SER A 104 -2.12 33.88 21.43
CA SER A 104 -2.45 32.59 22.05
C SER A 104 -3.20 31.65 21.09
N LEU A 105 -4.16 32.18 20.32
CA LEU A 105 -4.91 31.40 19.33
C LEU A 105 -4.02 30.96 18.16
N ASN A 106 -3.12 31.81 17.67
CA ASN A 106 -2.17 31.42 16.62
C ASN A 106 -1.15 30.38 17.10
N VAL A 107 -0.67 30.46 18.35
CA VAL A 107 0.17 29.42 18.95
C VAL A 107 -0.61 28.11 19.06
N THR A 108 -1.88 28.16 19.47
CA THR A 108 -2.75 26.97 19.52
C THR A 108 -2.96 26.37 18.13
N ARG A 109 -3.23 27.19 17.11
CA ARG A 109 -3.32 26.77 15.70
C ARG A 109 -2.04 26.07 15.24
N PHE A 110 -0.87 26.64 15.53
CA PHE A 110 0.42 26.03 15.20
C PHE A 110 0.62 24.65 15.84
N ILE A 111 0.28 24.52 17.13
CA ILE A 111 0.39 23.26 17.88
C ILE A 111 -0.56 22.22 17.28
N LEU A 112 -1.82 22.58 17.01
CA LEU A 112 -2.80 21.66 16.43
C LEU A 112 -2.40 21.20 15.03
N LEU A 113 -1.91 22.11 14.19
CA LEU A 113 -1.40 21.75 12.85
C LEU A 113 -0.20 20.82 12.93
N THR A 114 0.73 21.09 13.84
CA THR A 114 1.89 20.22 14.07
C THR A 114 1.45 18.82 14.48
N ILE A 115 0.56 18.69 15.48
CA ILE A 115 0.05 17.39 15.94
C ILE A 115 -0.62 16.64 14.77
N ASN A 116 -1.52 17.30 14.05
CA ASN A 116 -2.22 16.71 12.92
C ASN A 116 -1.25 16.21 11.84
N ALA A 117 -0.32 17.06 11.39
CA ALA A 117 0.66 16.70 10.36
C ALA A 117 1.53 15.51 10.79
N PHE A 118 1.94 15.46 12.06
CA PHE A 118 2.69 14.34 12.62
C PHE A 118 1.88 13.04 12.63
N GLU A 119 0.63 13.10 13.10
CA GLU A 119 -0.24 11.92 13.15
C GLU A 119 -0.50 11.37 11.75
N ILE A 120 -0.81 12.23 10.78
CA ILE A 120 -1.07 11.83 9.39
C ILE A 120 0.17 11.19 8.77
N CYS A 121 1.33 11.83 8.87
CA CYS A 121 2.57 11.27 8.32
C CYS A 121 2.91 9.92 8.97
N ARG A 122 2.71 9.78 10.29
CA ARG A 122 2.94 8.53 11.01
C ARG A 122 1.99 7.44 10.54
N ILE A 123 0.69 7.72 10.47
CA ILE A 123 -0.32 6.73 10.10
C ILE A 123 -0.19 6.36 8.61
N MET A 124 0.02 7.32 7.70
CA MET A 124 0.31 7.05 6.27
C MET A 124 1.54 6.16 6.10
N SER A 125 2.64 6.50 6.77
CA SER A 125 3.84 5.66 6.75
C SER A 125 3.52 4.26 7.26
N LEU A 126 2.77 4.12 8.36
CA LEU A 126 2.44 2.82 8.94
C LEU A 126 1.58 1.96 8.00
N ILE A 127 0.56 2.52 7.34
CA ILE A 127 -0.23 1.76 6.35
C ILE A 127 0.64 1.31 5.19
N ILE A 128 1.43 2.21 4.60
CA ILE A 128 2.26 1.89 3.44
C ILE A 128 3.28 0.81 3.82
N LEU A 129 3.92 0.92 4.99
CA LEU A 129 4.86 -0.08 5.49
C LEU A 129 4.17 -1.42 5.73
N MET A 130 2.99 -1.45 6.36
CA MET A 130 2.23 -2.69 6.53
C MET A 130 1.91 -3.34 5.18
N PHE A 131 1.39 -2.56 4.24
CA PHE A 131 1.00 -3.05 2.92
C PHE A 131 2.18 -3.65 2.16
N ILE A 132 3.30 -2.92 2.11
CA ILE A 132 4.53 -3.42 1.48
C ILE A 132 5.03 -4.67 2.22
N SER A 133 4.98 -4.69 3.55
CA SER A 133 5.44 -5.84 4.33
C SER A 133 4.59 -7.10 4.09
N VAL A 134 3.25 -6.99 4.01
CA VAL A 134 2.37 -8.12 3.61
C VAL A 134 2.81 -8.64 2.24
N LEU A 135 2.99 -7.75 1.27
CA LEU A 135 3.33 -8.12 -0.10
C LEU A 135 4.63 -8.91 -0.18
N ASN A 136 5.67 -8.44 0.51
CA ASN A 136 6.97 -9.10 0.50
C ASN A 136 6.94 -10.43 1.27
N LEU A 137 6.22 -10.48 2.39
CA LEU A 137 6.03 -11.71 3.16
C LEU A 137 5.35 -12.79 2.31
N MET A 138 4.30 -12.40 1.59
CA MET A 138 3.61 -13.29 0.63
C MET A 138 4.53 -13.75 -0.50
N GLU A 139 5.29 -12.83 -1.09
CA GLU A 139 6.21 -13.15 -2.18
C GLU A 139 7.31 -14.11 -1.70
N SER A 140 7.87 -13.88 -0.51
CA SER A 140 8.84 -14.75 0.14
C SER A 140 8.30 -16.17 0.31
N ILE A 141 7.10 -16.31 0.88
CA ILE A 141 6.44 -17.62 1.09
C ILE A 141 6.18 -18.31 -0.25
N LEU A 142 5.63 -17.61 -1.25
CA LEU A 142 5.32 -18.22 -2.55
C LEU A 142 6.58 -18.58 -3.34
N SER A 143 7.63 -17.76 -3.29
CA SER A 143 8.92 -18.04 -3.91
C SER A 143 9.57 -19.29 -3.29
N THR A 144 9.50 -19.40 -1.97
CA THR A 144 9.96 -20.56 -1.18
C THR A 144 9.21 -21.82 -1.59
N LEU A 145 7.87 -21.78 -1.66
CA LEU A 145 7.04 -22.89 -2.13
C LEU A 145 7.32 -23.27 -3.60
N MET A 146 7.57 -22.27 -4.45
CA MET A 146 7.89 -22.49 -5.86
C MET A 146 9.25 -23.17 -6.02
N HIS A 147 10.26 -22.77 -5.24
CA HIS A 147 11.57 -23.39 -5.26
C HIS A 147 11.51 -24.84 -4.76
N ASP A 148 10.77 -25.12 -3.70
CA ASP A 148 10.58 -26.50 -3.20
C ASP A 148 9.83 -27.40 -4.21
N SER A 149 8.84 -26.83 -4.92
CA SER A 149 8.11 -27.56 -5.96
C SER A 149 8.99 -28.04 -7.11
N GLY A 150 10.07 -27.32 -7.42
CA GLY A 150 11.02 -27.69 -8.49
C GLY A 150 11.93 -28.85 -8.11
N ARG A 151 12.27 -28.99 -6.82
CA ARG A 151 13.11 -30.09 -6.31
C ARG A 151 12.30 -31.37 -6.05
N CYS A 152 11.00 -31.23 -5.79
CA CYS A 152 10.13 -32.31 -5.32
C CYS A 152 9.43 -33.13 -6.40
N LEU A 153 10.09 -33.38 -7.54
CA LEU A 153 9.56 -34.26 -8.61
C LEU A 153 9.26 -35.71 -8.17
N VAL A 154 9.65 -36.13 -6.95
CA VAL A 154 9.71 -37.55 -6.58
C VAL A 154 8.73 -37.97 -5.46
N SER A 155 8.08 -37.06 -4.71
CA SER A 155 7.22 -37.49 -3.57
C SER A 155 5.87 -36.77 -3.47
N MET A 156 4.79 -37.52 -3.66
CA MET A 156 3.40 -37.07 -3.50
C MET A 156 3.11 -36.52 -2.09
N ALA A 157 3.79 -37.05 -1.06
CA ALA A 157 3.66 -36.56 0.32
C ALA A 157 4.09 -35.10 0.45
N ARG A 158 5.18 -34.70 -0.24
CA ARG A 158 5.66 -33.30 -0.23
C ARG A 158 4.72 -32.37 -1.00
N ILE A 159 4.16 -32.82 -2.13
CA ILE A 159 3.17 -32.04 -2.87
C ILE A 159 1.90 -31.81 -2.03
N ASN A 160 1.44 -32.83 -1.30
CA ASN A 160 0.33 -32.70 -0.35
C ASN A 160 0.65 -31.74 0.80
N GLY A 161 1.89 -31.76 1.31
CA GLY A 161 2.39 -30.78 2.28
C GLY A 161 2.30 -29.35 1.74
N GLY A 162 2.94 -29.08 0.59
CA GLY A 162 2.94 -27.74 -0.02
C GLY A 162 1.55 -27.23 -0.40
N THR A 163 0.66 -28.11 -0.87
CA THR A 163 -0.75 -27.77 -1.14
C THR A 163 -1.49 -27.39 0.13
N THR A 164 -1.16 -28.04 1.26
CA THR A 164 -1.76 -27.75 2.56
C THR A 164 -1.26 -26.43 3.12
N THR A 165 0.04 -26.17 3.04
CA THR A 165 0.62 -24.88 3.41
C THR A 165 0.04 -23.72 2.57
N HIS A 166 -0.17 -23.91 1.26
CA HIS A 166 -0.83 -22.88 0.45
C HIS A 166 -2.30 -22.69 0.86
N LEU A 167 -3.01 -23.75 1.25
CA LEU A 167 -4.39 -23.62 1.73
C LEU A 167 -4.43 -22.86 3.06
N GLU A 168 -3.53 -23.17 3.99
CA GLU A 168 -3.35 -22.44 5.25
C GLU A 168 -3.04 -20.96 4.99
N LEU A 169 -2.13 -20.67 4.06
CA LEU A 169 -1.79 -19.31 3.64
C LEU A 169 -3.02 -18.59 3.08
N GLN A 170 -3.82 -19.27 2.24
CA GLN A 170 -5.02 -18.70 1.66
C GLN A 170 -6.09 -18.41 2.72
N LEU A 171 -6.22 -19.26 3.74
CA LEU A 171 -7.13 -19.04 4.86
C LEU A 171 -6.68 -17.86 5.72
N ALA A 172 -5.39 -17.78 6.06
CA ALA A 172 -4.82 -16.67 6.82
C ALA A 172 -4.98 -15.34 6.06
N MET A 173 -4.76 -15.38 4.74
CA MET A 173 -4.99 -14.22 3.87
C MET A 173 -6.46 -13.84 3.74
N ASN A 174 -7.38 -14.80 3.78
CA ASN A 174 -8.81 -14.50 3.75
C ASN A 174 -9.26 -13.77 5.02
N ALA A 175 -8.63 -14.04 6.18
CA ALA A 175 -8.84 -13.26 7.40
C ALA A 175 -8.26 -11.83 7.29
N LEU A 176 -7.12 -11.68 6.63
CA LEU A 176 -6.48 -10.37 6.37
C LEU A 176 -7.16 -9.58 5.23
N ALA A 177 -7.92 -10.25 4.36
CA ALA A 177 -8.42 -9.67 3.11
C ALA A 177 -9.29 -8.42 3.31
N PRO A 178 -10.29 -8.37 4.22
CA PRO A 178 -11.10 -7.17 4.37
C PRO A 178 -10.30 -5.92 4.75
N PHE A 179 -9.29 -6.09 5.61
CA PHE A 179 -8.38 -5.01 6.00
C PHE A 179 -7.51 -4.57 4.82
N GLN A 180 -6.93 -5.52 4.09
CA GLN A 180 -6.12 -5.24 2.90
C GLN A 180 -6.94 -4.59 1.79
N GLU A 181 -8.12 -5.10 1.48
CA GLU A 181 -9.02 -4.60 0.43
C GLU A 181 -9.40 -3.15 0.67
N LEU A 182 -9.76 -2.84 1.92
CA LEU A 182 -10.12 -1.49 2.33
C LEU A 182 -8.93 -0.54 2.32
N GLY A 183 -7.81 -0.95 2.92
CA GLY A 183 -6.59 -0.15 2.95
C GLY A 183 -6.07 0.14 1.54
N THR A 184 -6.16 -0.82 0.63
CA THR A 184 -5.74 -0.67 -0.78
C THR A 184 -6.66 0.27 -1.53
N PHE A 185 -7.98 0.15 -1.35
CA PHE A 185 -8.94 1.07 -1.94
C PHE A 185 -8.64 2.53 -1.56
N PHE A 186 -8.45 2.80 -0.27
CA PHE A 186 -8.12 4.14 0.20
C PHE A 186 -6.75 4.63 -0.21
N LEU A 187 -5.72 3.78 -0.20
CA LEU A 187 -4.39 4.13 -0.68
C LEU A 187 -4.41 4.54 -2.16
N ILE A 188 -5.15 3.81 -3.01
CA ILE A 188 -5.28 4.14 -4.43
C ILE A 188 -6.03 5.46 -4.61
N LEU A 189 -7.19 5.61 -3.97
CA LEU A 189 -8.01 6.81 -4.06
C LEU A 189 -7.25 8.06 -3.59
N MET A 190 -6.65 7.99 -2.41
CA MET A 190 -5.89 9.11 -1.84
C MET A 190 -4.62 9.40 -2.64
N GLY A 191 -3.89 8.36 -3.04
CA GLY A 191 -2.72 8.52 -3.91
C GLY A 191 -3.10 9.25 -5.20
N LEU A 192 -4.23 8.88 -5.81
CA LEU A 192 -4.73 9.52 -7.04
C LEU A 192 -5.05 11.00 -6.81
N VAL A 193 -5.83 11.32 -5.78
CA VAL A 193 -6.20 12.72 -5.45
C VAL A 193 -4.95 13.55 -5.17
N VAL A 194 -4.07 13.07 -4.30
CA VAL A 194 -2.85 13.78 -3.91
C VAL A 194 -1.93 13.98 -5.12
N PHE A 195 -1.82 13.00 -6.00
CA PHE A 195 -0.94 13.08 -7.16
C PHE A 195 -1.48 14.04 -8.24
N VAL A 196 -2.79 14.00 -8.51
CA VAL A 196 -3.46 14.94 -9.42
C VAL A 196 -3.32 16.37 -8.91
N VAL A 197 -3.64 16.61 -7.63
CA VAL A 197 -3.53 17.95 -7.03
C VAL A 197 -2.08 18.44 -7.05
N SER A 198 -1.13 17.60 -6.68
CA SER A 198 0.30 17.99 -6.65
C SER A 198 0.81 18.34 -8.04
N ASN A 199 0.46 17.56 -9.07
CA ASN A 199 0.84 17.86 -10.46
C ASN A 199 0.16 19.13 -10.98
N PHE A 200 -1.14 19.29 -10.73
CA PHE A 200 -1.88 20.50 -11.09
C PHE A 200 -1.23 21.74 -10.50
N VAL A 201 -0.98 21.74 -9.18
CA VAL A 201 -0.36 22.86 -8.45
C VAL A 201 1.04 23.14 -9.00
N THR A 202 1.85 22.09 -9.23
CA THR A 202 3.21 22.22 -9.78
C THR A 202 3.20 22.86 -11.18
N VAL A 203 2.26 22.50 -12.06
CA VAL A 203 2.20 23.03 -13.44
C VAL A 203 1.56 24.42 -13.48
N LYS A 204 0.41 24.60 -12.82
CA LYS A 204 -0.38 25.83 -12.93
C LYS A 204 0.25 27.00 -12.18
N LEU A 205 0.86 26.73 -11.02
CA LEU A 205 1.35 27.76 -10.11
C LEU A 205 2.88 27.85 -10.13
N TYR A 206 3.54 27.38 -11.19
CA TYR A 206 5.01 27.41 -11.34
C TYR A 206 5.59 28.81 -11.14
N ASP A 207 4.97 29.84 -11.74
CA ASP A 207 5.45 31.22 -11.67
C ASP A 207 4.95 31.99 -10.43
N SER A 208 3.90 31.49 -9.76
CA SER A 208 3.27 32.20 -8.63
C SER A 208 3.71 31.71 -7.25
N MET A 209 4.21 30.48 -7.14
CA MET A 209 4.54 29.89 -5.84
C MET A 209 5.98 30.15 -5.42
N PRO A 210 6.22 30.36 -4.12
CA PRO A 210 7.57 30.39 -3.59
C PRO A 210 8.23 29.02 -3.75
N PHE A 211 9.54 29.03 -4.03
CA PHE A 211 10.33 27.84 -4.30
C PHE A 211 10.16 26.68 -3.28
N PRO A 212 10.11 26.92 -1.95
CA PRO A 212 9.93 25.83 -0.98
C PRO A 212 8.62 25.06 -1.16
N VAL A 213 7.54 25.76 -1.48
CA VAL A 213 6.22 25.13 -1.65
C VAL A 213 6.15 24.41 -2.99
N TYR A 214 6.73 24.98 -4.04
CA TYR A 214 6.88 24.30 -5.32
C TYR A 214 7.64 22.96 -5.17
N SER A 215 8.80 22.99 -4.48
CA SER A 215 9.61 21.80 -4.24
C SER A 215 8.87 20.76 -3.39
N PHE A 216 7.95 21.18 -2.51
CA PHE A 216 7.15 20.29 -1.69
C PHE A 216 6.17 19.46 -2.54
N PHE A 217 5.36 20.11 -3.39
CA PHE A 217 4.41 19.41 -4.26
C PHE A 217 5.11 18.48 -5.26
N LEU A 218 6.24 18.93 -5.83
CA LEU A 218 7.05 18.08 -6.69
C LEU A 218 7.57 16.84 -5.95
N SER A 219 8.03 17.00 -4.70
CA SER A 219 8.49 15.90 -3.87
C SER A 219 7.37 14.90 -3.55
N ILE A 220 6.15 15.37 -3.24
CA ILE A 220 4.99 14.51 -3.05
C ILE A 220 4.72 13.67 -4.30
N SER A 221 4.66 14.30 -5.48
CA SER A 221 4.44 13.60 -6.76
C SER A 221 5.50 12.51 -6.99
N VAL A 222 6.77 12.80 -6.69
CA VAL A 222 7.87 11.81 -6.81
C VAL A 222 7.67 10.66 -5.81
N VAL A 223 7.35 10.94 -4.55
CA VAL A 223 7.15 9.91 -3.52
C VAL A 223 5.96 9.01 -3.86
N VAL A 224 4.82 9.58 -4.26
CA VAL A 224 3.64 8.80 -4.68
C VAL A 224 3.99 7.93 -5.89
N THR A 225 4.68 8.49 -6.89
CA THR A 225 5.14 7.74 -8.07
C THR A 225 6.05 6.58 -7.68
N LYS A 226 6.96 6.77 -6.71
CA LYS A 226 7.84 5.70 -6.21
C LYS A 226 7.06 4.63 -5.47
N ILE A 227 6.11 5.00 -4.61
CA ILE A 227 5.26 4.05 -3.89
C ILE A 227 4.46 3.20 -4.88
N VAL A 228 3.80 3.82 -5.85
CA VAL A 228 3.01 3.11 -6.89
C VAL A 228 3.89 2.19 -7.74
N ASN A 229 5.08 2.67 -8.14
CA ASN A 229 6.03 1.85 -8.89
C ASN A 229 6.66 0.72 -8.08
N LEU A 230 6.57 0.74 -6.75
CA LEU A 230 7.02 -0.35 -5.90
C LEU A 230 5.88 -1.35 -5.65
N THR A 231 4.72 -0.85 -5.21
CA THR A 231 3.61 -1.68 -4.76
C THR A 231 2.96 -2.46 -5.90
N LEU A 232 2.78 -1.83 -7.07
CA LEU A 232 2.11 -2.50 -8.18
C LEU A 232 2.94 -3.66 -8.77
N PRO A 233 4.25 -3.54 -9.03
CA PRO A 233 5.04 -4.68 -9.48
C PRO A 233 5.12 -5.81 -8.45
N LEU A 234 5.18 -5.51 -7.16
CA LEU A 234 5.15 -6.54 -6.11
C LEU A 234 3.82 -7.30 -6.12
N ALA A 235 2.70 -6.58 -6.19
CA ALA A 235 1.37 -7.19 -6.33
C ALA A 235 1.28 -8.09 -7.59
N HIS A 236 1.93 -7.68 -8.67
CA HIS A 236 2.00 -8.45 -9.91
C HIS A 236 2.85 -9.69 -9.82
N GLY A 237 4.06 -9.56 -9.28
CA GLY A 237 4.97 -10.68 -9.07
C GLY A 237 4.27 -11.75 -8.25
N LEU A 238 3.50 -11.36 -7.24
CA LEU A 238 2.75 -12.28 -6.41
C LEU A 238 1.67 -13.06 -7.18
N LEU A 239 0.92 -12.38 -8.05
CA LEU A 239 -0.05 -13.03 -8.93
C LEU A 239 0.65 -14.00 -9.89
N ASP A 240 1.70 -13.54 -10.57
CA ASP A 240 2.46 -14.33 -11.54
C ASP A 240 3.04 -15.59 -10.88
N VAL A 241 3.70 -15.46 -9.72
CA VAL A 241 4.26 -16.59 -8.96
C VAL A 241 3.16 -17.56 -8.52
N SER A 242 2.01 -17.07 -8.03
CA SER A 242 0.91 -17.95 -7.61
C SER A 242 0.31 -18.74 -8.78
N THR A 243 0.18 -18.11 -9.96
CA THR A 243 -0.33 -18.77 -11.16
C THR A 243 0.66 -19.80 -11.71
N GLU A 244 1.95 -19.48 -11.70
CA GLU A 244 3.01 -20.38 -12.11
C GLU A 244 3.13 -21.58 -11.17
N LEU A 245 3.02 -21.35 -9.85
CA LEU A 245 2.99 -22.42 -8.84
C LEU A 245 1.82 -23.39 -9.09
N LYS A 246 0.62 -22.85 -9.33
CA LYS A 246 -0.56 -23.64 -9.69
C LYS A 246 -0.34 -24.44 -10.99
N ARG A 247 0.30 -23.83 -11.99
CA ARG A 247 0.61 -24.48 -13.27
C ARG A 247 1.58 -25.64 -13.09
N ARG A 248 2.66 -25.43 -12.33
CA ARG A 248 3.69 -26.46 -12.03
C ARG A 248 3.09 -27.63 -11.26
N TRP A 249 2.34 -27.37 -10.19
CA TRP A 249 1.66 -28.42 -9.45
C TRP A 249 0.65 -29.18 -10.32
N GLY A 250 -0.05 -28.49 -11.23
CA GLY A 250 -0.94 -29.12 -12.20
C GLY A 250 -0.20 -30.08 -13.15
N ALA A 251 0.99 -29.71 -13.62
CA ALA A 251 1.81 -30.55 -14.49
C ALA A 251 2.39 -31.78 -13.75
N LEU A 252 2.79 -31.60 -12.49
CA LEU A 252 3.31 -32.70 -11.65
C LEU A 252 2.26 -33.79 -11.39
N MET A 253 0.97 -33.45 -11.38
CA MET A 253 -0.13 -34.41 -11.17
C MET A 253 -0.45 -35.29 -12.39
N VAL A 254 0.32 -35.20 -13.48
CA VAL A 254 0.15 -36.05 -14.68
C VAL A 254 1.01 -37.33 -14.60
N GLY A 255 1.93 -37.43 -13.63
CA GLY A 255 2.87 -38.55 -13.49
C GLY A 255 2.25 -39.88 -13.05
N GLU A 256 3.08 -40.93 -13.05
CA GLU A 256 2.73 -42.27 -12.58
C GLU A 256 2.54 -42.29 -11.06
N GLY A 257 1.34 -42.70 -10.63
CA GLY A 257 0.98 -42.80 -9.23
C GLY A 257 -0.43 -43.39 -9.07
N ASN A 258 -0.88 -43.55 -7.83
CA ASN A 258 -2.22 -44.05 -7.55
C ASN A 258 -3.27 -43.13 -8.20
N LYS A 259 -4.04 -43.66 -9.16
CA LYS A 259 -5.02 -42.89 -9.97
C LYS A 259 -6.01 -42.10 -9.11
N LEU A 260 -6.37 -42.62 -7.94
CA LEU A 260 -7.35 -41.99 -7.06
C LEU A 260 -6.77 -40.75 -6.35
N GLU A 261 -5.54 -40.86 -5.83
CA GLU A 261 -4.84 -39.75 -5.18
C GLU A 261 -4.54 -38.62 -6.16
N LEU A 262 -4.06 -38.95 -7.37
CA LEU A 262 -3.83 -37.98 -8.43
C LEU A 262 -5.13 -37.27 -8.85
N LYS A 263 -6.24 -38.00 -8.95
CA LYS A 263 -7.56 -37.42 -9.26
C LYS A 263 -8.03 -36.47 -8.16
N CYS A 264 -7.79 -36.81 -6.89
CA CYS A 264 -8.10 -35.94 -5.75
C CYS A 264 -7.22 -34.69 -5.74
N GLY A 265 -5.89 -34.85 -5.87
CA GLY A 265 -4.93 -33.76 -5.91
C GLY A 265 -5.21 -32.79 -7.07
N ARG A 266 -5.52 -33.30 -8.26
CA ARG A 266 -5.90 -32.49 -9.41
C ARG A 266 -7.18 -31.68 -9.17
N ARG A 267 -8.18 -32.26 -8.52
CA ARG A 267 -9.41 -31.52 -8.14
C ARG A 267 -9.10 -30.41 -7.14
N ARG A 268 -8.25 -30.69 -6.15
CA ARG A 268 -7.81 -29.70 -5.15
C ARG A 268 -7.06 -28.53 -5.81
N ILE A 269 -6.06 -28.82 -6.64
CA ILE A 269 -5.29 -27.79 -7.37
C ILE A 269 -6.17 -27.01 -8.35
N LYS A 270 -7.09 -27.67 -9.06
CA LYS A 270 -8.05 -26.99 -9.95
C LYS A 270 -8.89 -25.97 -9.17
N GLY A 271 -9.30 -26.32 -7.95
CA GLY A 271 -10.07 -25.46 -7.04
C GLY A 271 -9.27 -24.32 -6.39
N MET A 272 -7.94 -24.42 -6.32
CA MET A 272 -7.10 -23.36 -5.76
C MET A 272 -7.18 -22.11 -6.63
N LYS A 273 -7.51 -20.98 -6.02
CA LYS A 273 -7.53 -19.69 -6.72
C LYS A 273 -6.14 -19.07 -6.61
N PRO A 274 -5.59 -18.52 -7.72
CA PRO A 274 -4.35 -17.77 -7.63
C PRO A 274 -4.52 -16.57 -6.70
N PHE A 275 -3.45 -16.18 -6.04
CA PHE A 275 -3.48 -15.06 -5.13
C PHE A 275 -3.68 -13.77 -5.92
N CYS A 276 -4.73 -13.03 -5.58
CA CYS A 276 -5.07 -11.77 -6.23
C CYS A 276 -5.35 -10.76 -5.14
N LEU A 277 -4.70 -9.59 -5.20
CA LEU A 277 -5.08 -8.47 -4.36
C LEU A 277 -6.29 -7.77 -4.98
N TRP A 278 -7.26 -7.50 -4.12
CA TRP A 278 -8.46 -6.77 -4.46
C TRP A 278 -8.43 -5.42 -3.75
N ALA A 279 -9.04 -4.43 -4.35
CA ALA A 279 -9.45 -3.19 -3.71
C ALA A 279 -10.97 -3.22 -3.62
N GLY A 280 -11.50 -2.99 -2.41
CA GLY A 280 -12.91 -3.20 -2.13
C GLY A 280 -13.36 -2.56 -0.83
N PHE A 281 -14.68 -2.47 -0.66
CA PHE A 281 -15.31 -1.96 0.55
C PHE A 281 -16.52 -2.83 0.90
N GLY A 282 -16.68 -3.13 2.19
CA GLY A 282 -17.84 -3.89 2.68
C GLY A 282 -18.02 -5.27 2.04
N GLY A 283 -16.92 -5.96 1.73
CA GLY A 283 -16.94 -7.27 1.05
C GLY A 283 -17.23 -7.21 -0.46
N SER A 284 -17.50 -6.02 -1.00
CA SER A 284 -17.64 -5.81 -2.44
C SER A 284 -16.26 -5.61 -3.07
N LYS A 285 -15.90 -6.48 -4.02
CA LYS A 285 -14.64 -6.43 -4.75
C LYS A 285 -14.79 -5.51 -5.95
N LEU A 286 -14.27 -4.29 -5.85
CA LEU A 286 -14.43 -3.26 -6.88
C LEU A 286 -13.39 -3.42 -8.00
N PHE A 287 -12.11 -3.55 -7.61
CA PHE A 287 -11.01 -3.58 -8.57
C PHE A 287 -10.02 -4.68 -8.22
N ARG A 288 -9.54 -5.39 -9.23
CA ARG A 288 -8.42 -6.33 -9.11
C ARG A 288 -7.15 -5.60 -9.50
N LEU A 289 -6.10 -5.70 -8.67
CA LEU A 289 -4.78 -5.18 -9.02
C LEU A 289 -4.16 -6.07 -10.10
N ASN A 290 -4.22 -5.61 -11.35
CA ASN A 290 -3.71 -6.25 -12.57
C ASN A 290 -2.70 -5.35 -13.31
N LYS A 291 -1.99 -5.88 -14.32
CA LYS A 291 -0.83 -5.18 -14.93
C LYS A 291 -1.31 -3.88 -15.58
N GLU A 292 -2.51 -3.96 -16.12
CA GLU A 292 -3.32 -2.88 -16.68
C GLU A 292 -3.66 -1.81 -15.63
N THR A 293 -3.84 -2.16 -14.36
CA THR A 293 -4.17 -1.19 -13.30
C THR A 293 -3.08 -0.14 -13.12
N LYS A 294 -1.81 -0.48 -13.35
CA LYS A 294 -0.72 0.52 -13.36
C LYS A 294 -0.93 1.55 -14.46
N VAL A 295 -1.19 1.08 -15.67
CA VAL A 295 -1.37 1.95 -16.84
C VAL A 295 -2.61 2.81 -16.64
N GLN A 296 -3.74 2.21 -16.26
CA GLN A 296 -4.98 2.90 -15.96
C GLN A 296 -4.82 3.94 -14.85
N TYR A 297 -4.04 3.64 -13.80
CA TYR A 297 -3.79 4.60 -12.73
C TYR A 297 -3.05 5.84 -13.23
N PHE A 298 -1.96 5.68 -13.97
CA PHE A 298 -1.21 6.82 -14.51
C PHE A 298 -2.01 7.57 -15.57
N GLU A 299 -2.70 6.87 -16.46
CA GLU A 299 -3.60 7.46 -17.45
C GLU A 299 -4.68 8.32 -16.79
N GLN A 300 -5.32 7.81 -15.74
CA GLN A 300 -6.32 8.56 -14.98
C GLN A 300 -5.72 9.79 -14.29
N VAL A 301 -4.51 9.69 -13.72
CA VAL A 301 -3.82 10.83 -13.12
C VAL A 301 -3.52 11.91 -14.15
N PHE A 302 -2.97 11.53 -15.32
CA PHE A 302 -2.66 12.48 -16.39
C PHE A 302 -3.93 13.12 -16.96
N SER A 303 -4.93 12.30 -17.30
CA SER A 303 -6.21 12.75 -17.84
C SER A 303 -6.94 13.71 -16.88
N ALA A 304 -7.02 13.37 -15.60
CA ALA A 304 -7.61 14.24 -14.58
C ALA A 304 -6.82 15.54 -14.42
N THR A 305 -5.49 15.49 -14.41
CA THR A 305 -4.66 16.70 -14.30
C THR A 305 -4.87 17.63 -15.50
N VAL A 306 -4.86 17.09 -16.73
CA VAL A 306 -5.11 17.87 -17.95
C VAL A 306 -6.52 18.46 -17.94
N THR A 307 -7.52 17.67 -17.54
CA THR A 307 -8.92 18.14 -17.46
C THR A 307 -9.06 19.34 -16.50
N ILE A 308 -8.41 19.30 -15.33
CA ILE A 308 -8.43 20.40 -14.36
C ILE A 308 -7.62 21.61 -14.89
N LEU A 309 -6.51 21.39 -15.59
CA LEU A 309 -5.75 22.48 -16.22
C LEU A 309 -6.55 23.19 -17.31
N LEU A 310 -7.28 22.46 -18.16
CA LEU A 310 -8.11 23.02 -19.22
C LEU A 310 -9.33 23.77 -18.67
N SER A 311 -10.04 23.19 -17.70
CA SER A 311 -11.24 23.82 -17.10
C SER A 311 -10.92 25.13 -16.36
N THR A 312 -9.72 25.26 -15.80
CA THR A 312 -9.28 26.51 -15.16
C THR A 312 -8.74 27.55 -16.14
N SER A 313 -8.37 27.16 -17.36
CA SER A 313 -7.92 28.11 -18.38
C SER A 313 -9.06 28.93 -18.98
N GLU A 314 -10.25 28.34 -19.09
CA GLU A 314 -11.42 29.00 -19.70
C GLU A 314 -12.02 30.07 -18.78
N GLY A 315 -11.92 29.91 -17.45
CA GLY A 315 -12.45 30.86 -16.47
C GLY A 315 -11.62 32.13 -16.25
N LEU A 316 -10.42 32.23 -16.83
CA LEU A 316 -9.53 33.41 -16.70
C LEU A 316 -9.60 34.35 -17.91
N ALA A 317 -10.39 34.01 -18.93
CA ALA A 317 -10.55 34.78 -20.17
C ALA A 317 -11.85 35.61 -20.23
N GLY A 318 -12.63 35.66 -19.14
CA GLY A 318 -13.82 36.50 -18.99
C GLY A 318 -13.72 37.38 -17.76
#